data_AF-A0A1Q4GJP8-F1
#
_entry.id   AF-A0A1Q4GJP8-F1
#
_cell.length_a   1.000
_cell.length_b   1.000
_cell.length_c   1.000
_cell.angle_alpha   90.00
_cell.angle_beta   90.00
_cell.angle_gamma   90.00
#
_symmetry.space_group_name_H-M   'P 1'
#
loop_
_entity.id
_entity.type
_entity.pdbx_description
1 polymer ?
#
loop_
_entity_poly.entity_id
_entity_poly.type
_entity_poly.pdbx_seq_one_letter_code
_entity_poly.pdbx_strand_id
1 'polypeptide(L)'
;MKKQNISSRIWLLAIFILLLASCTKIEYTQIAEPAYLRVFNNVNYVQTMGSKDDKVPYFCMLINPKIGSDGKFTGAEIIGDFLDKRDPYAPPYPSHIGNSTDPSNPEYPGKENVLVGPILNGFDLSSWAQVPSGEVRVVFAYRPKNTVPFFELEDRLKNDILIDTVINLQSKEVYTLHLLQRDFLKKDHGVLLRHENFYKLPLSDSLVYVNFYNMSAKGFWEADASLKDDDYRLKSFKNGVKDDMNVFLSLYESQEELSHYAAKVNGYQGRFLTTVKRNTSSNEVNAYASFPLWASSKSNGIRTAIWQRFDFFTPGMDPVANPFYDSETNTGGNWAVLNCLLNGKVGLTSNENGTLLPNLLVNVHSGKDNPRTFATVNTIEIVNGRVYLTTIQRKYAPPIY
;
A
#
# COMPACT_ATOMS: atom_id res chain seq x y z
N MET A 1 43.92 -33.14 48.69
CA MET A 1 42.57 -33.22 48.09
C MET A 1 41.66 -32.01 48.37
N LYS A 2 41.73 -31.30 49.51
CA LYS A 2 40.84 -30.12 49.77
C LYS A 2 41.10 -28.87 48.90
N LYS A 3 42.35 -28.59 48.48
CA LYS A 3 42.69 -27.38 47.69
C LYS A 3 42.23 -27.43 46.22
N GLN A 4 42.18 -28.62 45.61
CA GLN A 4 41.73 -28.80 44.21
C GLN A 4 40.23 -28.53 44.04
N ASN A 5 39.42 -28.92 45.02
CA ASN A 5 37.96 -28.69 45.00
C ASN A 5 37.59 -27.21 45.16
N ILE A 6 38.43 -26.40 45.81
CA ILE A 6 38.21 -24.96 45.97
C ILE A 6 38.54 -24.24 44.65
N SER A 7 39.64 -24.60 43.99
CA SER A 7 40.00 -24.05 42.67
C SER A 7 38.96 -24.34 41.59
N SER A 8 38.44 -25.58 41.55
CA SER A 8 37.38 -25.97 40.60
C SER A 8 36.07 -25.21 40.82
N ARG A 9 35.70 -24.95 42.08
CA ARG A 9 34.49 -24.17 42.42
C ARG A 9 34.62 -22.69 42.07
N ILE A 10 35.82 -22.11 42.20
CA ILE A 10 36.09 -20.72 41.79
C ILE A 10 36.00 -20.57 40.27
N TRP A 11 36.52 -21.56 39.51
CA TRP A 11 36.41 -21.57 38.06
C TRP A 11 34.96 -21.72 37.57
N LEU A 12 34.18 -22.61 38.19
CA LEU A 12 32.75 -22.75 37.87
C LEU A 12 31.96 -21.47 38.20
N LEU A 13 32.27 -20.80 39.31
CA LEU A 13 31.64 -19.53 39.67
C LEU A 13 32.00 -18.41 38.68
N ALA A 14 33.26 -18.35 38.23
CA ALA A 14 33.71 -17.38 37.23
C ALA A 14 33.04 -17.60 35.85
N ILE A 15 32.89 -18.85 35.42
CA ILE A 15 32.16 -19.20 34.19
C ILE A 15 30.68 -18.83 34.32
N PHE A 16 30.06 -19.06 35.48
CA PHE A 16 28.67 -18.69 35.73
C PHE A 16 28.44 -17.18 35.72
N ILE A 17 29.39 -16.39 36.24
CA ILE A 17 29.35 -14.91 36.20
C ILE A 17 29.54 -14.39 34.76
N LEU A 18 30.42 -15.01 33.96
CA LEU A 18 30.59 -14.68 32.55
C LEU A 18 29.34 -14.97 31.71
N LEU A 19 28.60 -16.05 32.03
CA LEU A 19 27.33 -16.38 31.37
C LEU A 19 26.19 -15.43 31.76
N LEU A 20 26.18 -14.92 33.00
CA LEU A 20 25.21 -13.90 33.44
C LEU A 20 25.51 -12.50 32.89
N ALA A 21 26.78 -12.21 32.55
CA ALA A 21 27.19 -10.96 31.90
C ALA A 21 26.87 -10.91 30.39
N SER A 22 26.46 -12.02 29.78
CA SER A 22 25.98 -12.08 28.38
C SER A 22 24.52 -11.60 28.22
N CYS A 23 24.05 -10.74 29.11
CA CYS A 23 22.80 -10.02 28.92
C CYS A 23 23.07 -8.94 27.86
N THR A 24 22.85 -9.26 26.59
CA THR A 24 22.91 -8.28 25.51
C THR A 24 21.93 -7.16 25.84
N LYS A 25 22.46 -6.00 26.23
CA LYS A 25 21.68 -4.76 26.30
C LYS A 25 21.16 -4.52 24.88
N ILE A 26 19.88 -4.82 24.65
CA ILE A 26 19.22 -4.42 23.42
C ILE A 26 19.14 -2.90 23.49
N GLU A 27 20.08 -2.22 22.85
CA GLU A 27 19.93 -0.80 22.58
C GLU A 27 18.81 -0.69 21.56
N TYR A 28 17.61 -0.47 22.06
CA TYR A 28 16.50 -0.05 21.23
C TYR A 28 16.92 1.26 20.59
N THR A 29 17.15 1.26 19.28
CA THR A 29 17.22 2.49 18.52
C THR A 29 15.94 3.27 18.86
N GLN A 30 16.09 4.52 19.29
CA GLN A 30 14.96 5.40 19.57
C GLN A 30 15.12 6.64 18.70
N ILE A 31 14.08 6.96 17.95
CA ILE A 31 13.97 8.24 17.26
C ILE A 31 13.16 9.14 18.20
N ALA A 32 13.78 10.21 18.70
CA ALA A 32 13.20 11.04 19.77
C ALA A 32 11.89 11.72 19.34
N GLU A 33 11.85 12.24 18.11
CA GLU A 33 10.69 12.92 17.52
C GLU A 33 10.36 12.28 16.16
N PRO A 34 9.74 11.09 16.16
CA PRO A 34 9.52 10.33 14.94
C PRO A 34 8.29 10.85 14.18
N ALA A 35 8.39 10.88 12.86
CA ALA A 35 7.24 10.80 11.96
C ALA A 35 7.01 9.34 11.55
N TYR A 36 5.79 9.00 11.09
CA TYR A 36 5.46 7.64 10.67
C TYR A 36 5.30 7.59 9.15
N LEU A 37 6.16 6.84 8.46
CA LEU A 37 6.25 6.83 7.00
C LEU A 37 6.05 5.43 6.42
N ARG A 38 5.13 5.31 5.46
CA ARG A 38 5.01 4.17 4.56
C ARG A 38 5.33 4.64 3.15
N VAL A 39 6.08 3.84 2.38
CA VAL A 39 6.54 4.23 1.04
C VAL A 39 6.15 3.19 0.02
N PHE A 40 5.62 3.68 -1.10
CA PHE A 40 5.27 2.85 -2.25
C PHE A 40 6.05 3.27 -3.49
N ASN A 41 6.53 2.27 -4.22
CA ASN A 41 7.06 2.45 -5.58
C ASN A 41 5.95 2.17 -6.60
N ASN A 42 5.40 3.26 -7.15
CA ASN A 42 4.36 3.26 -8.15
C ASN A 42 4.92 3.55 -9.56
N VAL A 43 6.25 3.53 -9.74
CA VAL A 43 6.87 3.63 -11.06
C VAL A 43 6.70 2.28 -11.75
N ASN A 44 5.65 2.19 -12.55
CA ASN A 44 5.38 1.01 -13.35
C ASN A 44 6.28 0.99 -14.59
N TYR A 45 6.79 -0.18 -14.93
CA TYR A 45 7.69 -0.39 -16.05
C TYR A 45 7.16 -1.49 -16.96
N VAL A 46 7.19 -1.20 -18.26
CA VAL A 46 6.79 -2.12 -19.32
C VAL A 46 8.00 -2.27 -20.24
N GLN A 47 8.47 -3.50 -20.41
CA GLN A 47 9.45 -3.82 -21.46
C GLN A 47 8.73 -3.95 -22.78
N THR A 48 8.87 -2.94 -23.62
CA THR A 48 8.50 -2.95 -25.03
C THR A 48 9.78 -2.94 -25.86
N MET A 49 9.68 -3.16 -27.18
CA MET A 49 10.85 -2.99 -28.05
C MET A 49 11.46 -1.58 -27.96
N GLY A 50 10.65 -0.56 -27.65
CA GLY A 50 11.10 0.83 -27.48
C GLY A 50 11.64 1.17 -26.09
N SER A 51 11.41 0.33 -25.08
CA SER A 51 11.83 0.53 -23.68
C SER A 51 12.75 -0.60 -23.18
N LYS A 52 13.33 -1.39 -24.08
CA LYS A 52 14.24 -2.50 -23.73
C LYS A 52 15.50 -2.03 -22.98
N ASP A 53 15.91 -0.78 -23.21
CA ASP A 53 17.10 -0.17 -22.63
C ASP A 53 16.78 0.68 -21.38
N ASP A 54 15.49 0.86 -21.07
CA ASP A 54 15.04 1.55 -19.86
C ASP A 54 15.36 0.69 -18.62
N LYS A 55 15.60 1.38 -17.50
CA LYS A 55 16.00 0.72 -16.25
C LYS A 55 14.79 0.14 -15.53
N VAL A 56 14.98 -1.05 -14.96
CA VAL A 56 13.97 -1.69 -14.10
C VAL A 56 13.80 -0.82 -12.85
N PRO A 57 12.56 -0.43 -12.47
CA PRO A 57 12.26 0.42 -11.32
C PRO A 57 12.38 -0.36 -10.01
N TYR A 58 13.61 -0.71 -9.67
CA TYR A 58 14.02 -1.42 -8.46
C TYR A 58 15.00 -0.54 -7.71
N PHE A 59 14.62 -0.12 -6.50
CA PHE A 59 15.25 1.02 -5.85
C PHE A 59 15.82 0.70 -4.47
N CYS A 60 16.80 1.51 -4.08
CA CYS A 60 17.14 1.76 -2.69
C CYS A 60 16.70 3.18 -2.34
N MET A 61 15.91 3.31 -1.28
CA MET A 61 15.54 4.57 -0.66
C MET A 61 16.54 4.92 0.44
N LEU A 62 17.06 6.15 0.44
CA LEU A 62 17.92 6.68 1.47
C LEU A 62 17.26 7.93 2.09
N ILE A 63 17.10 7.96 3.41
CA ILE A 63 16.69 9.16 4.15
C ILE A 63 17.89 9.72 4.89
N ASN A 64 18.14 11.02 4.71
CA ASN A 64 19.32 11.73 5.21
C ASN A 64 20.62 11.00 4.84
N PRO A 65 20.92 10.86 3.53
CA PRO A 65 22.12 10.16 3.09
C PRO A 65 23.38 10.90 3.53
N LYS A 66 24.40 10.14 3.92
CA LYS A 66 25.75 10.62 4.24
C LYS A 66 26.60 10.59 2.98
N ILE A 67 27.28 11.70 2.71
CA ILE A 67 28.14 11.84 1.53
C ILE A 67 29.61 11.76 1.98
N GLY A 68 30.38 10.90 1.33
CA GLY A 68 31.83 10.77 1.51
C GLY A 68 32.59 11.92 0.86
N SER A 69 33.90 12.00 1.12
CA SER A 69 34.77 13.02 0.52
C SER A 69 34.86 12.93 -1.02
N ASP A 70 34.50 11.79 -1.61
CA ASP A 70 34.44 11.57 -3.05
C ASP A 70 33.07 11.91 -3.66
N GLY A 71 32.15 12.48 -2.87
CA GLY A 71 30.81 12.86 -3.31
C GLY A 71 29.81 11.70 -3.40
N LYS A 72 30.20 10.46 -3.04
CA LYS A 72 29.32 9.29 -3.08
C LYS A 72 28.58 9.08 -1.77
N PHE A 73 27.44 8.40 -1.84
CA PHE A 73 26.73 7.96 -0.64
C PHE A 73 27.51 6.85 0.08
N THR A 74 27.79 7.07 1.37
CA THR A 74 28.50 6.12 2.24
C THR A 74 27.60 5.51 3.32
N GLY A 75 26.38 6.02 3.46
CA GLY A 75 25.36 5.53 4.37
C GLY A 75 24.13 6.43 4.35
N ALA A 76 23.17 6.16 5.22
CA ALA A 76 22.00 7.01 5.45
C ALA A 76 21.50 6.81 6.89
N GLU A 77 20.61 7.68 7.36
CA GLU A 77 19.96 7.50 8.66
C GLU A 77 18.90 6.39 8.60
N ILE A 78 18.15 6.34 7.49
CA ILE A 78 17.25 5.24 7.15
C ILE A 78 17.61 4.73 5.76
N ILE A 79 17.64 3.40 5.62
CA ILE A 79 17.88 2.71 4.36
C ILE A 79 16.66 1.81 4.13
N GLY A 80 15.91 2.06 3.07
CA GLY A 80 14.85 1.18 2.58
C GLY A 80 15.33 0.49 1.31
N ASP A 81 15.87 -0.71 1.41
CA ASP A 81 16.52 -1.40 0.29
C ASP A 81 15.56 -2.41 -0.38
N PHE A 82 15.91 -2.83 -1.60
CA PHE A 82 15.14 -3.83 -2.37
C PHE A 82 13.69 -3.40 -2.65
N LEU A 83 13.42 -2.09 -2.75
CA LEU A 83 12.09 -1.54 -3.02
C LEU A 83 11.67 -1.85 -4.47
N ASP A 84 10.83 -2.87 -4.62
CA ASP A 84 10.26 -3.32 -5.89
C ASP A 84 8.94 -2.59 -6.18
N LYS A 85 8.33 -2.91 -7.32
CA LYS A 85 7.00 -2.45 -7.67
C LYS A 85 5.98 -2.82 -6.59
N ARG A 86 5.04 -1.91 -6.37
CA ARG A 86 3.93 -2.10 -5.43
C ARG A 86 3.00 -3.25 -5.83
N ASP A 87 2.57 -4.03 -4.84
CA ASP A 87 1.51 -5.04 -4.99
C ASP A 87 0.11 -4.38 -5.02
N PRO A 88 -0.87 -4.95 -5.76
CA PRO A 88 -2.23 -4.39 -5.84
C PRO A 88 -2.94 -4.23 -4.48
N TYR A 89 -2.51 -4.95 -3.45
CA TYR A 89 -3.09 -4.89 -2.12
C TYR A 89 -2.03 -4.73 -1.03
N ALA A 90 -2.19 -3.69 -0.23
CA ALA A 90 -1.44 -3.37 0.97
C ALA A 90 -2.33 -3.67 2.20
N PRO A 91 -2.15 -4.83 2.87
CA PRO A 91 -2.97 -5.23 4.00
C PRO A 91 -2.74 -4.35 5.25
N PRO A 92 -3.61 -4.46 6.27
CA PRO A 92 -3.46 -3.72 7.53
C PRO A 92 -2.17 -4.05 8.29
N TYR A 93 -1.82 -5.33 8.31
CA TYR A 93 -0.63 -5.84 8.97
C TYR A 93 0.43 -6.23 7.93
N PRO A 94 1.72 -6.06 8.23
CA PRO A 94 2.79 -6.47 7.33
C PRO A 94 2.69 -7.98 7.02
N SER A 95 2.30 -8.33 5.79
CA SER A 95 2.15 -9.74 5.38
C SER A 95 3.48 -10.43 5.08
N HIS A 96 4.56 -9.65 4.97
CA HIS A 96 5.81 -10.10 4.39
C HIS A 96 6.87 -10.49 5.42
N ILE A 97 6.72 -10.08 6.69
CA ILE A 97 7.67 -10.39 7.76
C ILE A 97 7.65 -11.91 8.05
N GLY A 98 8.81 -12.55 7.99
CA GLY A 98 9.00 -13.96 8.38
C GLY A 98 8.45 -15.01 7.40
N ASN A 99 7.91 -14.61 6.25
CA ASN A 99 7.18 -15.51 5.34
C ASN A 99 7.82 -15.70 3.95
N SER A 100 8.96 -15.06 3.65
CA SER A 100 9.61 -15.12 2.33
C SER A 100 11.11 -14.90 2.41
N THR A 101 11.87 -15.62 1.58
CA THR A 101 13.33 -15.44 1.39
C THR A 101 13.68 -14.47 0.25
N ASP A 102 12.68 -14.00 -0.52
CA ASP A 102 12.89 -12.96 -1.53
C ASP A 102 13.13 -11.63 -0.81
N PRO A 103 14.24 -10.92 -1.06
CA PRO A 103 14.49 -9.64 -0.41
C PRO A 103 13.60 -8.51 -0.94
N SER A 104 12.91 -8.71 -2.06
CA SER A 104 12.06 -7.69 -2.68
C SER A 104 10.91 -7.25 -1.78
N ASN A 105 10.76 -5.93 -1.65
CA ASN A 105 9.77 -5.24 -0.84
C ASN A 105 8.80 -4.48 -1.76
N PRO A 106 7.50 -4.82 -1.80
CA PRO A 106 6.52 -4.04 -2.58
C PRO A 106 6.21 -2.67 -1.94
N GLU A 107 6.64 -2.47 -0.70
CA GLU A 107 6.49 -1.25 0.09
C GLU A 107 7.57 -1.20 1.17
N TYR A 108 7.85 0.00 1.68
CA TYR A 108 8.63 0.19 2.90
C TYR A 108 7.69 0.57 4.06
N PRO A 109 7.83 0.00 5.27
CA PRO A 109 8.94 -0.87 5.70
C PRO A 109 8.88 -2.32 5.19
N GLY A 110 7.72 -2.81 4.76
CA GLY A 110 7.61 -4.15 4.16
C GLY A 110 8.17 -5.26 5.06
N LYS A 111 9.25 -5.91 4.63
CA LYS A 111 9.95 -6.99 5.37
C LYS A 111 11.06 -6.47 6.29
N GLU A 112 11.39 -5.19 6.22
CA GLU A 112 12.55 -4.65 6.89
C GLU A 112 12.37 -4.63 8.41
N ASN A 113 13.45 -4.96 9.12
CA ASN A 113 13.48 -4.90 10.57
C ASN A 113 13.81 -3.47 11.02
N VAL A 114 12.78 -2.62 11.08
CA VAL A 114 12.88 -1.23 11.50
C VAL A 114 11.96 -0.94 12.68
N LEU A 115 12.17 0.21 13.34
CA LEU A 115 11.20 0.70 14.31
C LEU A 115 9.91 1.05 13.58
N VAL A 116 8.80 0.44 13.99
CA VAL A 116 7.49 0.70 13.39
C VAL A 116 6.65 1.65 14.24
N GLY A 117 5.62 2.23 13.64
CA GLY A 117 4.70 3.14 14.31
C GLY A 117 3.94 2.46 15.45
N PRO A 118 3.55 3.22 16.49
CA PRO A 118 2.75 2.70 17.59
C PRO A 118 1.28 2.56 17.17
N ILE A 119 0.45 2.09 18.10
CA ILE A 119 -1.01 2.21 17.93
C ILE A 119 -1.41 3.67 18.18
N LEU A 120 -2.03 4.32 17.20
CA LEU A 120 -2.57 5.69 17.33
C LEU A 120 -4.09 5.67 17.21
N ASN A 121 -4.78 6.10 18.26
CA ASN A 121 -6.26 6.15 18.31
C ASN A 121 -6.92 4.84 17.86
N GLY A 122 -6.34 3.71 18.28
CA GLY A 122 -6.80 2.36 17.97
C GLY A 122 -6.33 1.80 16.63
N PHE A 123 -5.73 2.61 15.75
CA PHE A 123 -5.14 2.15 14.48
C PHE A 123 -3.75 1.60 14.69
N ASP A 124 -3.50 0.41 14.13
CA ASP A 124 -2.19 -0.22 14.16
C ASP A 124 -1.30 0.35 13.04
N LEU A 125 -0.17 0.98 13.41
CA LEU A 125 0.79 1.55 12.45
C LEU A 125 2.03 0.68 12.25
N SER A 126 1.95 -0.63 12.50
CA SER A 126 3.04 -1.58 12.24
C SER A 126 3.50 -1.61 10.78
N SER A 127 2.67 -1.15 9.84
CA SER A 127 3.01 -0.98 8.43
C SER A 127 3.60 0.40 8.09
N TRP A 128 3.96 1.22 9.08
CA TRP A 128 4.66 2.50 8.94
C TRP A 128 5.96 2.44 9.74
N ALA A 129 7.06 2.87 9.14
CA ALA A 129 8.33 3.01 9.86
C ALA A 129 8.36 4.32 10.64
N GLN A 130 9.06 4.34 11.78
CA GLN A 130 9.50 5.57 12.41
C GLN A 130 10.68 6.13 11.64
N VAL A 131 10.58 7.40 11.24
CA VAL A 131 11.64 8.15 10.55
C VAL A 131 11.84 9.50 11.24
N PRO A 132 12.99 10.17 11.07
CA PRO A 132 13.20 11.51 11.61
C PRO A 132 12.14 12.50 11.11
N SER A 133 11.70 13.40 11.99
CA SER A 133 10.86 14.55 11.61
C SER A 133 11.72 15.77 11.22
N GLY A 134 11.09 16.79 10.63
CA GLY A 134 11.71 17.99 10.09
C GLY A 134 11.88 17.94 8.58
N GLU A 135 12.83 18.73 8.06
CA GLU A 135 13.27 18.63 6.67
C GLU A 135 14.18 17.43 6.51
N VAL A 136 13.74 16.44 5.74
CA VAL A 136 14.50 15.22 5.48
C VAL A 136 14.80 15.08 4.00
N ARG A 137 16.06 14.80 3.67
CA ARG A 137 16.48 14.54 2.29
C ARG A 137 16.19 13.09 1.96
N VAL A 138 15.44 12.84 0.90
CA VAL A 138 15.09 11.49 0.43
C VAL A 138 15.64 11.29 -0.97
N VAL A 139 16.37 10.19 -1.13
CA VAL A 139 16.95 9.77 -2.40
C VAL A 139 16.39 8.42 -2.79
N PHE A 140 15.98 8.26 -4.04
CA PHE A 140 15.66 6.97 -4.65
C PHE A 140 16.70 6.66 -5.71
N ALA A 141 17.60 5.72 -5.40
CA ALA A 141 18.65 5.25 -6.28
C ALA A 141 18.22 3.95 -6.97
N TYR A 142 18.41 3.85 -8.28
CA TYR A 142 18.29 2.58 -8.98
C TYR A 142 19.33 1.60 -8.47
N ARG A 143 18.95 0.32 -8.46
CA ARG A 143 19.88 -0.77 -8.19
C ARG A 143 19.51 -2.01 -8.99
N PRO A 144 20.49 -2.91 -9.26
CA PRO A 144 20.18 -4.18 -9.90
C PRO A 144 19.30 -5.07 -9.01
N LYS A 145 18.45 -5.88 -9.65
CA LYS A 145 17.68 -6.93 -8.98
C LYS A 145 18.58 -8.11 -8.63
N ASN A 146 19.19 -8.03 -7.45
CA ASN A 146 20.04 -9.05 -6.86
C ASN A 146 19.82 -9.10 -5.34
N THR A 147 20.60 -9.89 -4.62
CA THR A 147 20.50 -10.04 -3.15
C THR A 147 21.57 -9.24 -2.38
N VAL A 148 22.39 -8.45 -3.07
CA VAL A 148 23.51 -7.72 -2.45
C VAL A 148 22.98 -6.39 -1.87
N PRO A 149 23.22 -6.09 -0.58
CA PRO A 149 22.84 -4.81 0.02
C PRO A 149 23.40 -3.61 -0.74
N PHE A 150 22.64 -2.51 -0.82
CA PHE A 150 22.96 -1.37 -1.68
C PHE A 150 24.37 -0.80 -1.47
N PHE A 151 24.82 -0.62 -0.23
CA PHE A 151 26.16 -0.07 0.05
C PHE A 151 27.31 -1.06 -0.19
N GLU A 152 27.01 -2.35 -0.35
CA GLU A 152 27.97 -3.40 -0.72
C GLU A 152 28.09 -3.58 -2.24
N LEU A 153 27.26 -2.89 -3.03
CA LEU A 153 27.37 -2.89 -4.49
C LEU A 153 28.65 -2.19 -4.96
N GLU A 154 29.13 -2.60 -6.14
CA GLU A 154 30.18 -1.88 -6.87
C GLU A 154 29.82 -0.40 -7.03
N ASP A 155 30.80 0.49 -6.88
CA ASP A 155 30.61 1.94 -6.90
C ASP A 155 29.84 2.46 -8.12
N ARG A 156 30.04 1.86 -9.29
CA ARG A 156 29.32 2.25 -10.52
C ARG A 156 27.80 2.04 -10.45
N LEU A 157 27.33 1.16 -9.56
CA LEU A 157 25.92 0.80 -9.40
C LEU A 157 25.18 1.64 -8.34
N LYS A 158 25.90 2.53 -7.62
CA LYS A 158 25.35 3.34 -6.52
C LYS A 158 25.04 4.79 -6.90
N ASN A 159 25.38 5.21 -8.12
CA ASN A 159 25.34 6.62 -8.55
C ASN A 159 24.12 6.98 -9.41
N ASP A 160 23.22 6.03 -9.63
CA ASP A 160 22.12 6.18 -10.56
C ASP A 160 20.85 6.61 -9.85
N ILE A 161 20.61 7.92 -9.82
CA ILE A 161 19.58 8.52 -8.97
C ILE A 161 18.36 8.90 -9.80
N LEU A 162 17.20 8.38 -9.42
CA LEU A 162 15.92 8.78 -10.01
C LEU A 162 15.40 10.06 -9.38
N ILE A 163 15.40 10.13 -8.04
CA ILE A 163 14.91 11.26 -7.25
C ILE A 163 15.93 11.59 -6.18
N ASP A 164 16.20 12.88 -6.00
CA ASP A 164 16.89 13.46 -4.86
C ASP A 164 16.14 14.74 -4.47
N THR A 165 15.42 14.71 -3.35
CA THR A 165 14.54 15.80 -2.95
C THR A 165 14.52 15.94 -1.43
N VAL A 166 14.01 17.08 -0.96
CA VAL A 166 13.68 17.27 0.46
C VAL A 166 12.17 17.14 0.62
N ILE A 167 11.75 16.49 1.69
CA ILE A 167 10.36 16.46 2.15
C ILE A 167 10.30 16.97 3.60
N ASN A 168 9.13 17.44 4.02
CA ASN A 168 8.91 17.93 5.38
C ASN A 168 7.95 16.99 6.11
N LEU A 169 8.41 16.47 7.26
CA LEU A 169 7.67 15.54 8.10
C LEU A 169 7.44 16.17 9.47
N GLN A 170 6.20 16.28 9.90
CA GLN A 170 5.88 16.74 11.25
C GLN A 170 6.03 15.59 12.26
N SER A 171 6.50 15.90 13.46
CA SER A 171 6.62 14.90 14.54
C SER A 171 5.26 14.32 14.88
N LYS A 172 5.22 13.00 15.07
CA LYS A 172 4.05 12.17 15.43
C LYS A 172 2.90 12.21 14.43
N GLU A 173 3.19 12.60 13.19
CA GLU A 173 2.23 12.60 12.09
C GLU A 173 2.45 11.40 11.14
N VAL A 174 1.38 10.98 10.47
CA VAL A 174 1.36 9.79 9.61
C VAL A 174 1.39 10.18 8.14
N TYR A 175 2.26 9.53 7.37
CA TYR A 175 2.51 9.85 5.98
C TYR A 175 2.54 8.60 5.09
N THR A 176 2.06 8.77 3.86
CA THR A 176 2.29 7.83 2.77
C THR A 176 3.03 8.54 1.64
N LEU A 177 4.22 8.07 1.29
CA LEU A 177 5.04 8.60 0.21
C LEU A 177 4.94 7.69 -1.02
N HIS A 178 4.57 8.27 -2.15
CA HIS A 178 4.51 7.56 -3.43
C HIS A 178 5.62 8.05 -4.34
N LEU A 179 6.49 7.15 -4.79
CA LEU A 179 7.37 7.39 -5.93
C LEU A 179 6.59 7.08 -7.21
N LEU A 180 6.37 8.07 -8.07
CA LEU A 180 5.48 7.93 -9.23
C LEU A 180 5.97 8.71 -10.45
N GLN A 181 5.40 8.37 -11.60
CA GLN A 181 5.56 9.15 -12.83
C GLN A 181 4.51 10.27 -12.87
N ARG A 182 4.94 11.51 -13.13
CA ARG A 182 4.06 12.69 -13.20
C ARG A 182 3.61 13.01 -14.62
N ASP A 183 4.47 12.79 -15.61
CA ASP A 183 4.17 12.97 -17.04
C ASP A 183 4.57 11.72 -17.82
N PHE A 184 3.58 11.12 -18.51
CA PHE A 184 3.75 9.83 -19.16
C PHE A 184 4.66 9.88 -20.38
N LEU A 185 4.54 10.95 -21.17
CA LEU A 185 5.26 11.12 -22.43
C LEU A 185 6.66 11.66 -22.18
N LYS A 186 6.81 12.61 -21.25
CA LYS A 186 8.12 13.18 -20.90
C LYS A 186 8.97 12.28 -20.02
N LYS A 187 8.39 11.19 -19.49
CA LYS A 187 9.05 10.32 -18.50
C LYS A 187 9.53 11.10 -17.27
N ASP A 188 8.73 12.10 -16.85
CA ASP A 188 9.01 12.89 -15.65
C ASP A 188 8.57 12.13 -14.40
N HIS A 189 9.46 12.04 -13.42
CA HIS A 189 9.26 11.28 -12.19
C HIS A 189 9.29 12.21 -10.97
N GLY A 190 8.60 11.82 -9.92
CA GLY A 190 8.57 12.60 -8.69
C GLY A 190 8.01 11.83 -7.53
N VAL A 191 7.89 12.52 -6.40
CA VAL A 191 7.25 11.99 -5.20
C VAL A 191 5.94 12.71 -4.90
N LEU A 192 5.01 12.00 -4.29
CA LEU A 192 3.80 12.55 -3.68
C LEU A 192 3.76 12.13 -2.22
N LEU A 193 3.94 13.08 -1.30
CA LEU A 193 3.82 12.86 0.13
C LEU A 193 2.41 13.20 0.58
N ARG A 194 1.60 12.20 0.92
CA ARG A 194 0.28 12.41 1.49
C ARG A 194 0.36 12.43 3.01
N HIS A 195 -0.22 13.45 3.62
CA HIS A 195 -0.31 13.61 5.07
C HIS A 195 -1.61 12.98 5.57
N GLU A 196 -1.54 11.70 5.93
CA GLU A 196 -2.71 10.90 6.31
C GLU A 196 -3.41 11.49 7.54
N ASN A 197 -4.74 11.42 7.58
CA ASN A 197 -5.53 12.02 8.67
C ASN A 197 -6.51 11.05 9.35
N PHE A 198 -6.61 9.80 8.90
CA PHE A 198 -7.60 8.82 9.40
C PHE A 198 -7.56 8.62 10.93
N TYR A 199 -6.38 8.70 11.53
CA TYR A 199 -6.19 8.53 12.97
C TYR A 199 -6.71 9.71 13.79
N LYS A 200 -7.01 10.85 13.16
CA LYS A 200 -7.61 12.04 13.79
C LYS A 200 -9.12 12.11 13.57
N LEU A 201 -9.68 11.27 12.71
CA LEU A 201 -11.09 11.31 12.37
C LEU A 201 -11.93 10.49 13.36
N PRO A 202 -13.14 10.95 13.72
CA PRO A 202 -14.07 10.22 14.59
C PRO A 202 -14.80 9.12 13.80
N LEU A 203 -14.06 8.11 13.34
CA LEU A 203 -14.59 7.04 12.50
C LEU A 203 -15.38 6.01 13.35
N SER A 204 -16.64 5.76 12.98
CA SER A 204 -17.52 4.74 13.58
C SER A 204 -17.12 3.30 13.21
N ASP A 205 -17.19 2.37 14.16
CA ASP A 205 -16.98 0.93 13.92
C ASP A 205 -18.14 0.25 13.17
N SER A 206 -19.25 0.95 12.94
CA SER A 206 -20.39 0.46 12.15
C SER A 206 -20.32 0.81 10.67
N LEU A 207 -19.30 1.58 10.25
CA LEU A 207 -19.14 2.08 8.90
C LEU A 207 -17.78 1.67 8.34
N VAL A 208 -17.76 1.31 7.06
CA VAL A 208 -16.53 1.11 6.29
C VAL A 208 -16.24 2.39 5.55
N TYR A 209 -14.98 2.83 5.57
CA TYR A 209 -14.56 4.08 4.95
C TYR A 209 -13.66 3.80 3.74
N VAL A 210 -13.80 4.62 2.71
CA VAL A 210 -12.95 4.57 1.53
C VAL A 210 -12.76 5.96 0.93
N ASN A 211 -11.53 6.31 0.60
CA ASN A 211 -11.23 7.45 -0.27
C ASN A 211 -10.55 6.95 -1.55
N PHE A 212 -10.50 7.84 -2.54
CA PHE A 212 -10.07 7.49 -3.89
C PHE A 212 -9.09 8.54 -4.41
N TYR A 213 -8.07 8.09 -5.14
CA TYR A 213 -7.11 8.97 -5.81
C TYR A 213 -6.90 8.50 -7.24
N ASN A 214 -6.86 9.44 -8.17
CA ASN A 214 -6.29 9.23 -9.50
C ASN A 214 -4.90 9.87 -9.51
N MET A 215 -3.86 9.08 -9.31
CA MET A 215 -2.46 9.53 -9.37
C MET A 215 -1.81 9.15 -10.69
N SER A 216 -2.60 8.95 -11.75
CA SER A 216 -2.07 8.68 -13.08
C SER A 216 -1.27 9.88 -13.59
N ALA A 217 -0.20 9.57 -14.33
CA ALA A 217 0.63 10.53 -15.00
C ALA A 217 -0.18 11.29 -16.06
N LYS A 218 0.11 12.57 -16.23
CA LYS A 218 -0.44 13.37 -17.33
C LYS A 218 -0.15 12.69 -18.67
N GLY A 219 -1.13 12.62 -19.56
CA GLY A 219 -0.97 12.04 -20.89
C GLY A 219 -1.07 10.50 -20.92
N PHE A 220 -1.21 9.82 -19.77
CA PHE A 220 -1.26 8.36 -19.75
C PHE A 220 -2.49 7.83 -20.48
N TRP A 221 -3.69 8.30 -20.15
CA TRP A 221 -4.91 7.73 -20.75
C TRP A 221 -5.02 8.08 -22.25
N GLU A 222 -4.51 9.25 -22.67
CA GLU A 222 -4.47 9.65 -24.10
C GLU A 222 -3.40 8.93 -24.93
N ALA A 223 -2.35 8.39 -24.30
CA ALA A 223 -1.26 7.77 -25.04
C ALA A 223 -1.69 6.52 -25.82
N ASP A 224 -0.95 6.22 -26.88
CA ASP A 224 -1.17 5.02 -27.69
C ASP A 224 -1.06 3.75 -26.85
N ALA A 225 -1.92 2.77 -27.11
CA ALA A 225 -1.98 1.53 -26.35
C ALA A 225 -0.68 0.70 -26.44
N SER A 226 0.09 0.83 -27.53
CA SER A 226 1.40 0.15 -27.70
C SER A 226 2.48 0.63 -26.72
N LEU A 227 2.28 1.79 -26.09
CA LEU A 227 3.20 2.33 -25.08
C LEU A 227 2.84 1.90 -23.64
N LYS A 228 1.72 1.22 -23.47
CA LYS A 228 1.15 0.84 -22.16
C LYS A 228 1.36 -0.64 -21.87
N ASP A 229 1.16 -1.01 -20.62
CA ASP A 229 1.25 -2.41 -20.18
C ASP A 229 0.05 -3.21 -20.71
N ASP A 230 0.30 -4.44 -21.16
CA ASP A 230 -0.75 -5.36 -21.60
C ASP A 230 -1.18 -6.32 -20.48
N ASP A 231 -1.57 -5.75 -19.33
CA ASP A 231 -2.06 -6.53 -18.20
C ASP A 231 -3.58 -6.73 -18.29
N TYR A 232 -3.99 -7.86 -18.87
CA TYR A 232 -5.40 -8.22 -19.07
C TYR A 232 -6.24 -8.23 -17.78
N ARG A 233 -5.59 -8.34 -16.61
CA ARG A 233 -6.26 -8.33 -15.29
C ARG A 233 -6.75 -6.94 -14.89
N LEU A 234 -6.20 -5.89 -15.51
CA LEU A 234 -6.63 -4.50 -15.30
C LEU A 234 -7.91 -4.15 -16.06
N LYS A 235 -8.39 -5.02 -16.96
CA LYS A 235 -9.69 -4.90 -17.64
C LYS A 235 -9.98 -3.47 -18.13
N SER A 236 -11.06 -2.85 -17.66
CA SER A 236 -11.47 -1.49 -18.05
C SER A 236 -10.50 -0.38 -17.58
N PHE A 237 -9.62 -0.65 -16.62
CA PHE A 237 -8.58 0.28 -16.20
C PHE A 237 -7.30 0.21 -17.04
N LYS A 238 -7.09 -0.87 -17.82
CA LYS A 238 -5.82 -1.15 -18.54
C LYS A 238 -5.29 0.07 -19.30
N ASN A 239 -6.17 0.76 -20.03
CA ASN A 239 -5.78 1.90 -20.88
C ASN A 239 -5.79 3.26 -20.15
N GLY A 240 -6.12 3.27 -18.85
CA GLY A 240 -6.29 4.46 -18.03
C GLY A 240 -7.75 4.92 -17.95
N VAL A 241 -8.03 5.72 -16.92
CA VAL A 241 -9.27 6.49 -16.78
C VAL A 241 -8.97 7.97 -17.03
N LYS A 242 -9.98 8.75 -17.37
CA LYS A 242 -9.80 10.20 -17.54
C LYS A 242 -9.45 10.88 -16.21
N ASP A 243 -8.99 12.13 -16.32
CA ASP A 243 -8.51 12.92 -15.19
C ASP A 243 -9.58 13.08 -14.10
N ASP A 244 -10.82 13.36 -14.51
CA ASP A 244 -11.96 13.53 -13.61
C ASP A 244 -12.96 12.38 -13.79
N MET A 245 -13.30 11.71 -12.70
CA MET A 245 -14.23 10.57 -12.67
C MET A 245 -15.18 10.67 -11.48
N ASN A 246 -16.46 10.44 -11.71
CA ASN A 246 -17.45 10.18 -10.66
C ASN A 246 -17.42 8.72 -10.25
N VAL A 247 -17.50 8.46 -8.95
CA VAL A 247 -17.48 7.11 -8.38
C VAL A 247 -18.86 6.77 -7.85
N PHE A 248 -19.41 5.64 -8.30
CA PHE A 248 -20.69 5.11 -7.88
C PHE A 248 -20.48 3.76 -7.19
N LEU A 249 -21.15 3.56 -6.06
CA LEU A 249 -21.09 2.33 -5.27
C LEU A 249 -22.32 1.47 -5.51
N SER A 250 -22.08 0.20 -5.79
CA SER A 250 -23.06 -0.86 -5.58
C SER A 250 -22.61 -1.80 -4.46
N LEU A 251 -23.53 -2.14 -3.55
CA LEU A 251 -23.31 -3.19 -2.54
C LEU A 251 -24.12 -4.43 -2.90
N TYR A 252 -23.50 -5.59 -2.82
CA TYR A 252 -24.14 -6.88 -3.08
C TYR A 252 -24.42 -7.62 -1.77
N GLU A 253 -25.55 -8.33 -1.72
CA GLU A 253 -26.07 -8.96 -0.50
C GLU A 253 -25.17 -10.08 0.04
N SER A 254 -24.54 -10.87 -0.84
CA SER A 254 -23.61 -11.91 -0.42
C SER A 254 -22.56 -12.23 -1.50
N GLN A 255 -21.51 -12.94 -1.08
CA GLN A 255 -20.48 -13.53 -1.95
C GLN A 255 -20.79 -15.00 -2.31
N GLU A 256 -22.02 -15.46 -2.10
CA GLU A 256 -22.47 -16.81 -2.51
C GLU A 256 -22.72 -16.86 -4.02
N GLU A 257 -23.26 -15.77 -4.57
CA GLU A 257 -23.46 -15.58 -6.00
C GLU A 257 -22.47 -14.53 -6.49
N LEU A 258 -21.41 -14.99 -7.16
CA LEU A 258 -20.36 -14.12 -7.69
C LEU A 258 -20.73 -13.57 -9.07
N SER A 259 -21.80 -12.77 -9.15
CA SER A 259 -22.30 -12.18 -10.39
C SER A 259 -22.60 -10.70 -10.22
N HIS A 260 -22.30 -9.87 -11.22
CA HIS A 260 -22.69 -8.45 -11.16
C HIS A 260 -24.21 -8.23 -11.33
N TYR A 261 -24.95 -9.28 -11.73
CA TYR A 261 -26.41 -9.32 -11.72
C TYR A 261 -26.99 -9.81 -10.39
N ALA A 262 -26.16 -10.27 -9.44
CA ALA A 262 -26.63 -10.77 -8.15
C ALA A 262 -27.40 -9.69 -7.35
N ALA A 263 -28.14 -10.15 -6.35
CA ALA A 263 -28.95 -9.30 -5.50
C ALA A 263 -28.11 -8.19 -4.84
N LYS A 264 -28.56 -6.94 -5.02
CA LYS A 264 -27.94 -5.75 -4.44
C LYS A 264 -28.67 -5.35 -3.16
N VAL A 265 -27.92 -4.78 -2.23
CA VAL A 265 -28.49 -4.19 -1.01
C VAL A 265 -29.39 -3.02 -1.40
N ASN A 266 -30.59 -2.98 -0.81
CA ASN A 266 -31.57 -1.94 -1.13
C ASN A 266 -31.00 -0.52 -0.88
N GLY A 267 -31.16 0.38 -1.86
CA GLY A 267 -30.62 1.74 -1.82
C GLY A 267 -29.12 1.87 -2.12
N TYR A 268 -28.43 0.76 -2.44
CA TYR A 268 -27.01 0.74 -2.81
C TYR A 268 -26.81 0.11 -4.19
N GLN A 269 -27.60 0.53 -5.18
CA GLN A 269 -27.33 0.25 -6.59
C GLN A 269 -26.91 1.55 -7.27
N GLY A 270 -25.65 1.63 -7.70
CA GLY A 270 -25.13 2.80 -8.43
C GLY A 270 -25.24 4.10 -7.64
N ARG A 271 -25.04 4.07 -6.32
CA ARG A 271 -25.15 5.28 -5.48
C ARG A 271 -23.91 6.14 -5.67
N PHE A 272 -24.09 7.41 -6.07
CA PHE A 272 -22.98 8.36 -6.14
C PHE A 272 -22.28 8.49 -4.78
N LEU A 273 -20.95 8.34 -4.78
CA LEU A 273 -20.11 8.52 -3.59
C LEU A 273 -19.34 9.83 -3.64
N THR A 274 -18.57 10.05 -4.71
CA THR A 274 -17.64 11.17 -4.80
C THR A 274 -17.16 11.41 -6.23
N THR A 275 -16.45 12.50 -6.44
CA THR A 275 -15.68 12.79 -7.65
C THR A 275 -14.19 12.71 -7.33
N VAL A 276 -13.45 12.00 -8.18
CA VAL A 276 -12.00 11.87 -8.12
C VAL A 276 -11.40 12.71 -9.23
N LYS A 277 -10.40 13.51 -8.88
CA LYS A 277 -9.62 14.32 -9.82
C LYS A 277 -8.19 13.81 -9.87
N ARG A 278 -7.54 13.97 -11.01
CA ARG A 278 -6.13 13.61 -11.18
C ARG A 278 -5.26 14.49 -10.29
N ASN A 279 -4.45 13.86 -9.44
CA ASN A 279 -3.54 14.52 -8.53
C ASN A 279 -2.22 13.75 -8.41
N THR A 280 -1.11 14.42 -8.73
CA THR A 280 0.25 13.89 -8.59
C THR A 280 1.16 14.84 -7.79
N SER A 281 0.59 15.84 -7.12
CA SER A 281 1.35 16.92 -6.48
C SER A 281 0.78 17.45 -5.16
N SER A 282 -0.55 17.44 -4.97
CA SER A 282 -1.18 17.88 -3.71
C SER A 282 -1.04 16.80 -2.64
N ASN A 283 -0.63 17.23 -1.45
CA ASN A 283 -0.49 16.40 -0.25
C ASN A 283 -1.82 16.15 0.49
N GLU A 284 -2.91 16.75 0.03
CA GLU A 284 -4.22 16.69 0.70
C GLU A 284 -4.83 15.29 0.66
N VAL A 285 -5.44 14.91 1.77
CA VAL A 285 -6.22 13.68 1.88
C VAL A 285 -7.63 13.92 1.36
N ASN A 286 -8.02 13.15 0.35
CA ASN A 286 -9.39 13.15 -0.14
C ASN A 286 -10.35 12.64 0.93
N ALA A 287 -11.53 13.27 0.99
CA ALA A 287 -12.57 12.91 1.94
C ALA A 287 -12.95 11.42 1.84
N TYR A 288 -13.18 10.79 2.99
CA TYR A 288 -13.65 9.43 3.06
C TYR A 288 -15.16 9.38 2.81
N ALA A 289 -15.56 8.63 1.78
CA ALA A 289 -16.92 8.14 1.65
C ALA A 289 -17.11 6.92 2.58
N SER A 290 -18.35 6.59 2.90
CA SER A 290 -18.64 5.45 3.78
C SER A 290 -19.91 4.70 3.41
N PHE A 291 -19.98 3.45 3.88
CA PHE A 291 -21.18 2.62 3.82
C PHE A 291 -21.30 1.74 5.09
N PRO A 292 -22.52 1.30 5.47
CA PRO A 292 -22.72 0.48 6.65
C PRO A 292 -22.08 -0.91 6.53
N LEU A 293 -21.37 -1.32 7.58
CA LEU A 293 -20.78 -2.66 7.68
C LEU A 293 -21.87 -3.74 7.58
N TRP A 294 -23.01 -3.50 8.22
CA TRP A 294 -24.13 -4.43 8.32
C TRP A 294 -25.28 -4.06 7.37
N ALA A 295 -24.95 -3.58 6.16
CA ALA A 295 -25.96 -3.12 5.21
C ALA A 295 -26.84 -4.25 4.65
N SER A 296 -26.33 -5.49 4.60
CA SER A 296 -27.05 -6.62 4.05
C SER A 296 -28.19 -7.11 4.95
N SER A 297 -29.29 -7.47 4.31
CA SER A 297 -30.41 -8.18 4.95
C SER A 297 -30.03 -9.58 5.47
N LYS A 298 -28.92 -10.15 4.98
CA LYS A 298 -28.35 -11.45 5.40
C LYS A 298 -27.32 -11.33 6.53
N SER A 299 -27.01 -10.12 7.02
CA SER A 299 -26.07 -9.96 8.11
C SER A 299 -26.67 -10.39 9.46
N ASN A 300 -25.85 -10.99 10.32
CA ASN A 300 -26.23 -11.37 11.69
C ASN A 300 -25.60 -10.49 12.78
N GLY A 301 -24.96 -9.37 12.40
CA GLY A 301 -24.25 -8.48 13.33
C GLY A 301 -22.90 -9.00 13.86
N ILE A 302 -22.48 -10.22 13.47
CA ILE A 302 -21.18 -10.81 13.79
C ILE A 302 -20.35 -10.98 12.52
N ARG A 303 -20.99 -11.48 11.46
CA ARG A 303 -20.40 -11.72 10.15
C ARG A 303 -21.31 -11.15 9.06
N THR A 304 -20.68 -10.61 8.03
CA THR A 304 -21.32 -10.24 6.78
C THR A 304 -20.46 -10.70 5.61
N ALA A 305 -21.11 -10.92 4.48
CA ALA A 305 -20.47 -11.31 3.23
C ALA A 305 -20.75 -10.32 2.11
N ILE A 306 -21.16 -9.08 2.42
CA ILE A 306 -21.31 -8.05 1.39
C ILE A 306 -20.00 -7.83 0.63
N TRP A 307 -20.11 -7.46 -0.63
CA TRP A 307 -18.98 -7.04 -1.45
C TRP A 307 -19.33 -5.79 -2.23
N GLN A 308 -18.28 -5.07 -2.66
CA GLN A 308 -18.42 -3.73 -3.21
C GLN A 308 -18.06 -3.73 -4.70
N ARG A 309 -18.88 -3.06 -5.50
CA ARG A 309 -18.55 -2.66 -6.86
C ARG A 309 -18.49 -1.15 -6.92
N PHE A 310 -17.41 -0.63 -7.51
CA PHE A 310 -17.23 0.77 -7.79
C PHE A 310 -17.20 0.98 -9.30
N ASP A 311 -18.19 1.71 -9.81
CA ASP A 311 -18.23 2.15 -11.20
C ASP A 311 -17.69 3.58 -11.27
N PHE A 312 -16.63 3.77 -12.05
CA PHE A 312 -16.00 5.05 -12.34
C PHE A 312 -16.52 5.54 -13.67
N PHE A 313 -17.21 6.66 -13.70
CA PHE A 313 -17.75 7.27 -14.92
C PHE A 313 -17.20 8.67 -15.12
N THR A 314 -16.94 9.07 -16.36
CA THR A 314 -16.66 10.49 -16.62
C THR A 314 -17.87 11.35 -16.23
N PRO A 315 -17.66 12.56 -15.67
CA PRO A 315 -18.74 13.47 -15.34
C PRO A 315 -19.71 13.69 -16.51
N GLY A 316 -21.02 13.61 -16.22
CA GLY A 316 -22.09 13.72 -17.22
C GLY A 316 -22.63 12.40 -17.75
N MET A 317 -22.01 11.25 -17.43
CA MET A 317 -22.57 9.93 -17.70
C MET A 317 -23.48 9.43 -16.57
N ASP A 318 -24.51 8.69 -16.95
CA ASP A 318 -25.46 8.05 -16.02
C ASP A 318 -25.18 6.53 -15.95
N PRO A 319 -24.93 5.96 -14.75
CA PRO A 319 -24.77 4.51 -14.56
C PRO A 319 -25.93 3.66 -15.08
N VAL A 320 -27.15 4.21 -15.15
CA VAL A 320 -28.35 3.50 -15.64
C VAL A 320 -28.43 3.49 -17.16
N ALA A 321 -27.82 4.47 -17.83
CA ALA A 321 -27.78 4.61 -19.28
C ALA A 321 -26.35 4.44 -19.83
N ASN A 322 -25.64 3.43 -19.33
CA ASN A 322 -24.28 3.13 -19.76
C ASN A 322 -24.27 2.68 -21.24
N PRO A 323 -23.57 3.40 -22.15
CA PRO A 323 -23.53 3.03 -23.57
C PRO A 323 -22.58 1.84 -23.86
N PHE A 324 -21.79 1.42 -22.88
CA PHE A 324 -20.84 0.32 -23.02
C PHE A 324 -21.46 -1.01 -22.58
N TYR A 325 -21.11 -2.10 -23.28
CA TYR A 325 -21.47 -3.44 -22.84
C TYR A 325 -20.71 -3.84 -21.58
N ASP A 326 -21.31 -4.67 -20.72
CA ASP A 326 -20.72 -5.04 -19.42
C ASP A 326 -19.29 -5.61 -19.51
N SER A 327 -18.96 -6.29 -20.60
CA SER A 327 -17.63 -6.89 -20.84
C SER A 327 -16.67 -5.99 -21.62
N GLU A 328 -17.07 -4.80 -22.04
CA GLU A 328 -16.24 -3.88 -22.83
C GLU A 328 -15.09 -3.33 -21.98
N THR A 329 -13.85 -3.65 -22.35
CA THR A 329 -12.67 -3.15 -21.65
C THR A 329 -12.12 -1.88 -22.29
N ASN A 330 -12.45 -1.60 -23.55
CA ASN A 330 -12.02 -0.40 -24.25
C ASN A 330 -13.12 0.66 -24.25
N THR A 331 -13.27 1.34 -23.12
CA THR A 331 -14.29 2.39 -22.93
C THR A 331 -13.76 3.79 -23.26
N GLY A 332 -12.53 3.92 -23.80
CA GLY A 332 -11.85 5.21 -23.99
C GLY A 332 -11.61 5.97 -22.68
N GLY A 333 -11.54 5.24 -21.55
CA GLY A 333 -11.40 5.81 -20.21
C GLY A 333 -12.68 6.46 -19.66
N ASN A 334 -13.81 6.35 -20.36
CA ASN A 334 -15.09 6.94 -19.94
C ASN A 334 -15.79 6.15 -18.83
N TRP A 335 -15.52 4.84 -18.77
CA TRP A 335 -16.08 3.95 -17.76
C TRP A 335 -15.06 2.90 -17.32
N ALA A 336 -14.89 2.73 -16.02
CA ALA A 336 -14.07 1.65 -15.46
C ALA A 336 -14.72 1.06 -14.21
N VAL A 337 -14.39 -0.18 -13.92
CA VAL A 337 -15.07 -0.98 -12.91
C VAL A 337 -14.06 -1.63 -11.99
N LEU A 338 -14.29 -1.48 -10.70
CA LEU A 338 -13.53 -2.15 -9.65
C LEU A 338 -14.47 -2.97 -8.78
N ASN A 339 -14.19 -4.26 -8.63
CA ASN A 339 -14.90 -5.13 -7.71
C ASN A 339 -13.98 -5.52 -6.55
N CYS A 340 -14.42 -5.22 -5.33
CA CYS A 340 -13.76 -5.57 -4.08
C CYS A 340 -14.51 -6.74 -3.45
N LEU A 341 -14.00 -7.96 -3.67
CA LEU A 341 -14.58 -9.19 -3.14
C LEU A 341 -13.52 -10.23 -2.83
N LEU A 342 -13.85 -11.13 -1.90
CA LEU A 342 -13.03 -12.24 -1.45
C LEU A 342 -11.57 -11.77 -1.23
N ASN A 343 -10.62 -12.49 -1.81
CA ASN A 343 -9.19 -12.16 -1.81
C ASN A 343 -8.73 -11.40 -3.06
N GLY A 344 -9.65 -10.91 -3.90
CA GLY A 344 -9.34 -10.20 -5.14
C GLY A 344 -8.74 -11.06 -6.26
N LYS A 345 -8.74 -12.40 -6.11
CA LYS A 345 -8.17 -13.33 -7.11
C LYS A 345 -9.22 -14.20 -7.79
N VAL A 346 -10.45 -14.21 -7.28
CA VAL A 346 -11.56 -15.01 -7.82
C VAL A 346 -12.44 -14.10 -8.67
N GLY A 347 -12.54 -14.40 -9.96
CA GLY A 347 -13.39 -13.66 -10.89
C GLY A 347 -14.87 -13.93 -10.67
N LEU A 348 -15.70 -13.00 -11.14
CA LEU A 348 -17.15 -13.21 -11.22
C LEU A 348 -17.46 -14.30 -12.26
N THR A 349 -18.57 -15.02 -12.06
CA THR A 349 -19.11 -16.00 -13.02
C THR A 349 -19.80 -15.32 -14.20
N SER A 350 -20.28 -14.09 -14.00
CA SER A 350 -20.81 -13.22 -15.04
C SER A 350 -19.69 -12.59 -15.89
N ASN A 351 -19.92 -12.40 -17.18
CA ASN A 351 -18.98 -11.70 -18.06
C ASN A 351 -19.02 -10.19 -17.80
N GLU A 352 -17.91 -9.61 -17.34
CA GLU A 352 -17.80 -8.18 -17.04
C GLU A 352 -16.35 -7.65 -17.16
N ASN A 353 -16.22 -6.33 -17.13
CA ASN A 353 -14.99 -5.57 -17.35
C ASN A 353 -14.33 -5.06 -16.05
N GLY A 354 -14.66 -5.64 -14.89
CA GLY A 354 -14.15 -5.24 -13.59
C GLY A 354 -12.74 -5.74 -13.26
N THR A 355 -11.89 -4.84 -12.77
CA THR A 355 -10.66 -5.18 -12.06
C THR A 355 -11.00 -5.70 -10.67
N LEU A 356 -10.25 -6.67 -10.16
CA LEU A 356 -10.50 -7.29 -8.87
C LEU A 356 -9.49 -6.80 -7.83
N LEU A 357 -10.00 -6.41 -6.65
CA LEU A 357 -9.22 -6.22 -5.43
C LEU A 357 -9.86 -7.03 -4.30
N PRO A 358 -9.13 -7.27 -3.19
CA PRO A 358 -9.72 -7.87 -2.00
C PRO A 358 -10.94 -7.09 -1.51
N ASN A 359 -11.82 -7.80 -0.80
CA ASN A 359 -12.97 -7.18 -0.16
C ASN A 359 -12.50 -6.07 0.79
N LEU A 360 -13.23 -4.95 0.85
CA LEU A 360 -12.91 -3.88 1.80
C LEU A 360 -13.18 -4.32 3.25
N LEU A 361 -13.91 -5.41 3.44
CA LEU A 361 -14.16 -6.01 4.74
C LEU A 361 -13.08 -7.00 5.14
N VAL A 362 -12.67 -6.94 6.40
CA VAL A 362 -11.79 -7.94 7.01
C VAL A 362 -12.61 -8.89 7.87
N ASN A 363 -12.51 -10.19 7.55
CA ASN A 363 -13.13 -11.30 8.27
C ASN A 363 -12.04 -12.14 8.93
N VAL A 364 -11.93 -12.10 10.25
CA VAL A 364 -10.88 -12.82 11.01
C VAL A 364 -11.45 -13.43 12.29
N HIS A 365 -10.76 -14.43 12.84
CA HIS A 365 -11.08 -14.95 14.18
C HIS A 365 -10.76 -13.85 15.21
N SER A 366 -11.75 -13.47 16.03
CA SER A 366 -11.54 -12.53 17.13
C SER A 366 -12.48 -12.85 18.30
N GLY A 367 -11.91 -12.92 19.51
CA GLY A 367 -12.65 -13.36 20.68
C GLY A 367 -13.16 -14.78 20.46
N LYS A 368 -14.47 -14.99 20.68
CA LYS A 368 -15.12 -16.30 20.49
C LYS A 368 -15.64 -16.54 19.07
N ASP A 369 -15.61 -15.51 18.22
CA ASP A 369 -16.26 -15.53 16.92
C ASP A 369 -15.25 -15.87 15.81
N ASN A 370 -15.53 -16.89 15.01
CA ASN A 370 -14.69 -17.31 13.89
C ASN A 370 -15.51 -17.62 12.62
N PRO A 371 -15.60 -16.70 11.63
CA PRO A 371 -15.00 -15.36 11.59
C PRO A 371 -15.93 -14.27 12.13
N ARG A 372 -15.33 -13.15 12.56
CA ARG A 372 -15.98 -11.86 12.83
C ARG A 372 -15.59 -10.82 11.78
N THR A 373 -16.57 -10.02 11.33
CA THR A 373 -16.33 -8.92 10.40
C THR A 373 -16.02 -7.62 11.15
N PHE A 374 -15.07 -6.86 10.62
CA PHE A 374 -14.71 -5.55 11.14
C PHE A 374 -14.79 -4.43 10.10
N ALA A 375 -15.12 -3.23 10.57
CA ALA A 375 -14.97 -2.00 9.83
C ALA A 375 -13.50 -1.68 9.56
N THR A 376 -13.24 -1.07 8.41
CA THR A 376 -11.90 -0.75 7.91
C THR A 376 -11.88 0.66 7.32
N VAL A 377 -10.67 1.21 7.19
CA VAL A 377 -10.41 2.46 6.48
C VAL A 377 -9.58 2.10 5.25
N ASN A 378 -10.09 2.44 4.07
CA ASN A 378 -9.51 2.01 2.81
C ASN A 378 -9.09 3.21 1.97
N THR A 379 -8.06 3.00 1.17
CA THR A 379 -7.61 3.95 0.15
C THR A 379 -7.49 3.21 -1.17
N ILE A 380 -8.24 3.66 -2.18
CA ILE A 380 -8.16 3.13 -3.55
C ILE A 380 -7.40 4.13 -4.41
N GLU A 381 -6.35 3.66 -5.08
CA GLU A 381 -5.43 4.50 -5.82
C GLU A 381 -5.28 3.99 -7.25
N ILE A 382 -5.52 4.85 -8.23
CA ILE A 382 -5.36 4.54 -9.64
C ILE A 382 -4.06 5.21 -10.12
N VAL A 383 -3.09 4.42 -10.58
CA VAL A 383 -1.82 4.93 -11.13
C VAL A 383 -1.55 4.28 -12.47
N ASN A 384 -1.66 5.06 -13.55
CA ASN A 384 -1.34 4.60 -14.90
C ASN A 384 -2.09 3.30 -15.24
N GLY A 385 -3.40 3.28 -14.98
CA GLY A 385 -4.28 2.13 -15.22
C GLY A 385 -4.17 0.99 -14.22
N ARG A 386 -3.16 0.98 -13.33
CA ARG A 386 -3.13 0.05 -12.19
C ARG A 386 -3.98 0.58 -11.05
N VAL A 387 -4.64 -0.33 -10.33
CA VAL A 387 -5.47 0.00 -9.18
C VAL A 387 -4.90 -0.68 -7.95
N TYR A 388 -4.76 0.08 -6.87
CA TYR A 388 -4.19 -0.37 -5.61
C TYR A 388 -5.19 -0.14 -4.48
N LEU A 389 -5.22 -1.08 -3.54
CA LEU A 389 -5.99 -0.98 -2.30
C LEU A 389 -5.02 -0.98 -1.11
N THR A 390 -5.11 0.04 -0.26
CA THR A 390 -4.53 0.01 1.08
C THR A 390 -5.66 -0.10 2.09
N THR A 391 -5.62 -1.11 2.95
CA THR A 391 -6.57 -1.28 4.05
C THR A 391 -5.86 -1.02 5.37
N ILE A 392 -6.48 -0.16 6.18
CA ILE A 392 -6.07 0.18 7.53
C ILE A 392 -7.15 -0.31 8.47
N GLN A 393 -6.73 -0.84 9.61
CA GLN A 393 -7.62 -1.51 10.54
C GLN A 393 -7.31 -1.08 11.98
N ARG A 394 -8.36 -1.03 12.80
CA ARG A 394 -8.20 -0.88 14.25
C ARG A 394 -7.72 -2.20 14.86
N LYS A 395 -7.11 -2.15 16.04
CA LYS A 395 -6.75 -3.37 16.78
C LYS A 395 -7.99 -4.00 17.43
N TYR A 396 -8.15 -5.32 17.32
CA TYR A 396 -9.24 -6.08 17.96
C TYR A 396 -8.74 -7.06 19.01
N ALA A 397 -9.71 -7.66 19.71
CA ALA A 397 -9.46 -8.70 20.68
C ALA A 397 -8.82 -9.93 20.03
N PRO A 398 -7.79 -10.53 20.66
CA PRO A 398 -7.16 -11.74 20.16
C PRO A 398 -8.17 -12.92 20.10
N PRO A 399 -7.91 -13.93 19.26
CA PRO A 399 -8.69 -15.17 19.24
C PRO A 399 -8.73 -15.88 20.60
N ILE A 400 -9.86 -16.49 20.93
CA ILE A 400 -10.04 -17.42 22.06
C ILE A 400 -10.34 -18.79 21.45
N TYR A 401 -9.37 -19.71 21.53
CA TYR A 401 -9.44 -21.06 20.96
C TYR A 401 -10.12 -22.06 21.89
#